data_AF-A0AB37HJB8-F1
#
_entry.id   AF-A0AB37HJB8-F1
#
_cell.length_a   1.000
_cell.length_b   1.000
_cell.length_c   1.000
_cell.angle_alpha   90.00
_cell.angle_beta   90.00
_cell.angle_gamma   90.00
#
_symmetry.space_group_name_H-M   'P 1'
#
loop_
_entity.id
_entity.type
_entity.pdbx_description
1 polymer ?
#
loop_
_entity_poly.entity_id
_entity_poly.type
_entity_poly.pdbx_seq_one_letter_code
_entity_poly.pdbx_strand_id
1 'polypeptide(L)'
;MGENSNVIHVKFDKDFYYHKAMEKMREQDFGYAESLFKKALELSPNDFVIIPPYAECLVELNKNTQAEEMMFDQIVKENFVTDYYFYLSQMYIKTNEPNKAFLFGLRYVTEEDDQDYFEEMIQMFEVKYDDQTIVEEEAERFVIQHIFQYLFSNGRLQEANEYIDRQRAKLQEDKHIMNLKAMSMLYNSQYDEAEILLQTILEDNPSDIYALCHMTLLLYNTQQVERYEQYLNQLSKLHPINDEESFKLGVVLSYLGKHKPSNQLLVPLLKKAQAATPQLHHALSYNFYHLGYLDEAKRHWQRFEDSVQYHSQLPPWKIDELKDMLDRHVLPLLKDEDYRYRLYGIFLLGHMKHRELVMSHEIWEVLESLPDYERLYITYTFQDLHLNKLGFIDKGMKLIEQSIYQKYGKEIFVSWIEHAEMLIADNESIEQVEHYVAASIYIYLKMLNKKITKKEIKDTFHITTYRLNKAINAILSI
;
A
#
# COMPACT_ATOMS: atom_id res chain seq x y z
N MET A 1 58.95 -39.45 11.55
CA MET A 1 58.17 -38.21 11.35
C MET A 1 57.58 -38.31 9.96
N GLY A 2 56.34 -38.78 9.85
CA GLY A 2 55.61 -38.82 8.59
C GLY A 2 54.60 -37.68 8.60
N GLU A 3 54.80 -36.69 7.74
CA GLU A 3 53.83 -35.65 7.44
C GLU A 3 52.65 -36.31 6.72
N ASN A 4 51.51 -36.40 7.41
CA ASN A 4 50.24 -36.75 6.80
C ASN A 4 49.25 -35.63 7.18
N SER A 5 49.22 -34.59 6.36
CA SER A 5 48.17 -33.57 6.42
C SER A 5 47.70 -33.25 5.01
N ASN A 6 47.09 -34.25 4.35
CA ASN A 6 46.17 -34.00 3.24
C ASN A 6 44.84 -33.49 3.84
N VAL A 7 44.82 -32.26 4.32
CA VAL A 7 43.58 -31.56 4.64
C VAL A 7 43.10 -30.89 3.35
N ILE A 8 42.14 -31.53 2.67
CA ILE A 8 41.42 -30.88 1.57
C ILE A 8 40.45 -29.90 2.21
N HIS A 9 40.67 -28.60 2.02
CA HIS A 9 39.67 -27.59 2.35
C HIS A 9 38.47 -27.77 1.43
N VAL A 10 37.37 -28.31 1.96
CA VAL A 10 36.09 -28.35 1.24
C VAL A 10 35.61 -26.91 1.09
N LYS A 11 35.62 -26.40 -0.14
CA LYS A 11 35.06 -25.08 -0.45
C LYS A 11 33.56 -25.26 -0.66
N PHE A 12 32.77 -24.60 0.17
CA PHE A 12 31.32 -24.56 0.02
C PHE A 12 30.95 -23.38 -0.90
N ASP A 13 31.15 -23.57 -2.21
CA ASP A 13 30.76 -22.59 -3.24
C ASP A 13 29.40 -22.92 -3.86
N LYS A 14 28.96 -22.10 -4.83
CA LYS A 14 27.66 -22.27 -5.50
C LYS A 14 27.49 -23.67 -6.10
N ASP A 15 28.56 -24.22 -6.69
CA ASP A 15 28.51 -25.50 -7.41
C ASP A 15 28.37 -26.65 -6.41
N PHE A 16 29.04 -26.58 -5.25
CA PHE A 16 28.80 -27.51 -4.15
C PHE A 16 27.32 -27.52 -3.73
N TYR A 17 26.75 -26.35 -3.47
CA TYR A 17 25.36 -26.26 -3.01
C TYR A 17 24.37 -26.72 -4.09
N TYR A 18 24.61 -26.35 -5.35
CA TYR A 18 23.81 -26.79 -6.50
C TYR A 18 23.84 -28.32 -6.66
N HIS A 19 25.01 -28.95 -6.69
CA HIS A 19 25.10 -30.41 -6.86
C HIS A 19 24.44 -31.16 -5.70
N LYS A 20 24.60 -30.66 -4.47
CA LYS A 20 23.93 -31.21 -3.30
C LYS A 20 22.42 -31.01 -3.35
N ALA A 21 21.94 -29.85 -3.85
CA ALA A 21 20.51 -29.62 -4.06
C ALA A 21 19.95 -30.61 -5.07
N MET A 22 20.64 -30.85 -6.19
CA MET A 22 20.25 -31.83 -7.21
C MET A 22 20.26 -33.27 -6.68
N GLU A 23 21.16 -33.62 -5.76
CA GLU A 23 21.11 -34.89 -5.03
C GLU A 23 19.83 -35.01 -4.21
N LYS A 24 19.47 -33.96 -3.46
CA LYS A 24 18.24 -33.93 -2.66
C LYS A 24 16.96 -33.91 -3.49
N MET A 25 16.98 -33.28 -4.67
CA MET A 25 15.91 -33.40 -5.66
C MET A 25 15.66 -34.86 -6.06
N ARG A 26 16.73 -35.63 -6.35
CA ARG A 26 16.61 -37.07 -6.70
C ARG A 26 16.10 -37.93 -5.55
N GLU A 27 16.42 -37.54 -4.31
CA GLU A 27 15.91 -38.18 -3.09
C GLU A 27 14.48 -37.75 -2.72
N GLN A 28 13.87 -36.82 -3.47
CA GLN A 28 12.58 -36.19 -3.17
C GLN A 28 12.56 -35.42 -1.83
N ASP A 29 13.74 -35.05 -1.31
CA ASP A 29 13.88 -34.16 -0.16
C ASP A 29 13.85 -32.70 -0.64
N PHE A 30 12.69 -32.28 -1.14
CA PHE A 30 12.49 -30.96 -1.73
C PHE A 30 12.68 -29.83 -0.71
N GLY A 31 12.32 -30.07 0.56
CA GLY A 31 12.51 -29.08 1.62
C GLY A 31 13.99 -28.78 1.86
N TYR A 32 14.85 -29.80 1.87
CA TYR A 32 16.28 -29.57 2.00
C TYR A 32 16.90 -29.06 0.71
N ALA A 33 16.44 -29.53 -0.46
CA ALA A 33 16.85 -29.01 -1.76
C ALA A 33 16.60 -27.50 -1.87
N GLU A 34 15.43 -27.00 -1.48
CA GLU A 34 15.12 -25.55 -1.44
C GLU A 34 16.17 -24.78 -0.63
N SER A 35 16.53 -25.28 0.56
CA SER A 35 17.51 -24.59 1.41
C SER A 35 18.91 -24.52 0.77
N LEU A 36 19.27 -25.51 -0.05
CA LEU A 36 20.55 -25.59 -0.74
C LEU A 36 20.55 -24.71 -1.99
N PHE A 37 19.45 -24.70 -2.76
CA PHE A 37 19.29 -23.79 -3.89
C PHE A 37 19.33 -22.33 -3.45
N LYS A 38 18.67 -21.97 -2.34
CA LYS A 38 18.75 -20.63 -1.75
C LYS A 38 20.19 -20.22 -1.47
N LYS A 39 20.99 -21.08 -0.83
CA LYS A 39 22.41 -20.81 -0.58
C LYS A 39 23.23 -20.68 -1.87
N ALA A 40 22.90 -21.49 -2.88
CA ALA A 40 23.58 -21.42 -4.16
C ALA A 40 23.31 -20.06 -4.86
N LEU A 41 22.07 -19.56 -4.80
CA LEU A 41 21.68 -18.25 -5.33
C LEU A 41 22.16 -17.06 -4.48
N GLU A 42 22.34 -17.23 -3.16
CA GLU A 42 23.00 -16.22 -2.32
C GLU A 42 24.44 -15.95 -2.79
N LEU A 43 25.14 -16.99 -3.25
CA LEU A 43 26.51 -16.90 -3.76
C LEU A 43 26.58 -16.49 -5.23
N SER A 44 25.54 -16.78 -6.02
CA SER A 44 25.45 -16.48 -7.44
C SER A 44 24.04 -16.02 -7.79
N PRO A 45 23.70 -14.74 -7.53
CA PRO A 45 22.39 -14.21 -7.87
C PRO A 45 22.15 -14.26 -9.38
N ASN A 46 20.93 -14.61 -9.80
CA ASN A 46 20.52 -14.68 -11.22
C ASN A 46 21.20 -15.81 -12.05
N ASP A 47 21.71 -16.87 -11.42
CA ASP A 47 22.39 -17.96 -12.13
C ASP A 47 21.40 -18.89 -12.88
N PHE A 48 21.46 -18.85 -14.21
CA PHE A 48 20.59 -19.63 -15.09
C PHE A 48 20.71 -21.15 -14.93
N VAL A 49 21.85 -21.66 -14.43
CA VAL A 49 22.00 -23.11 -14.18
C VAL A 49 21.18 -23.54 -12.95
N ILE A 50 20.94 -22.61 -12.02
CA ILE A 50 20.35 -22.87 -10.70
C ILE A 50 18.85 -22.55 -10.69
N ILE A 51 18.43 -21.49 -11.36
CA ILE A 51 17.05 -20.99 -11.31
C ILE A 51 16.02 -22.02 -11.80
N PRO A 52 16.15 -22.65 -12.99
CA PRO A 52 15.12 -23.59 -13.46
C PRO A 52 14.98 -24.83 -12.57
N PRO A 53 16.06 -25.53 -12.15
CA PRO A 53 15.92 -26.64 -11.20
C PRO A 53 15.36 -26.22 -9.84
N TYR A 54 15.65 -24.99 -9.39
CA TYR A 54 15.08 -24.46 -8.17
C TYR A 54 13.59 -24.14 -8.32
N ALA A 55 13.16 -23.57 -9.46
CA ALA A 55 11.75 -23.37 -9.79
C ALA A 55 10.98 -24.70 -9.77
N GLU A 56 11.56 -25.76 -10.34
CA GLU A 56 10.97 -27.11 -10.27
C GLU A 56 10.82 -27.60 -8.82
N CYS A 57 11.85 -27.40 -7.99
CA CYS A 57 11.79 -27.71 -6.55
C CYS A 57 10.65 -26.96 -5.84
N LEU A 58 10.42 -25.69 -6.19
CA LEU A 58 9.34 -24.89 -5.64
C LEU A 58 7.96 -25.40 -6.06
N VAL A 59 7.81 -25.85 -7.31
CA VAL A 59 6.56 -26.48 -7.78
C VAL A 59 6.24 -27.74 -6.98
N GLU A 60 7.22 -28.60 -6.72
CA GLU A 60 7.05 -29.80 -5.87
C GLU A 60 6.63 -29.45 -4.43
N LEU A 61 7.01 -28.26 -3.96
CA LEU A 61 6.62 -27.70 -2.67
C LEU A 61 5.30 -26.91 -2.70
N ASN A 62 4.58 -26.89 -3.82
CA ASN A 62 3.38 -26.07 -4.06
C ASN A 62 3.61 -24.56 -3.89
N LYS A 63 4.83 -24.09 -4.16
CA LYS A 63 5.25 -22.68 -4.13
C LYS A 63 5.32 -22.09 -5.54
N ASN A 64 4.28 -22.34 -6.35
CA ASN A 64 4.25 -22.01 -7.77
C ASN A 64 4.47 -20.52 -8.05
N THR A 65 3.85 -19.64 -7.25
CA THR A 65 4.03 -18.18 -7.37
C THR A 65 5.50 -17.79 -7.22
N GLN A 66 6.22 -18.32 -6.23
CA GLN A 66 7.64 -17.99 -6.04
C GLN A 66 8.51 -18.47 -7.22
N ALA A 67 8.15 -19.60 -7.83
CA ALA A 67 8.85 -20.11 -9.01
C ALA A 67 8.64 -19.19 -10.23
N GLU A 68 7.38 -18.79 -10.47
CA GLU A 68 6.96 -17.89 -11.55
C GLU A 68 7.64 -16.53 -11.43
N GLU A 69 7.53 -15.89 -10.26
CA GLU A 69 8.09 -14.55 -9.99
C GLU A 69 9.62 -14.52 -10.19
N MET A 70 10.32 -15.57 -9.78
CA MET A 70 11.77 -15.68 -9.95
C MET A 70 12.18 -15.70 -11.43
N MET A 71 11.40 -16.34 -12.30
CA MET A 71 11.67 -16.38 -13.75
C MET A 71 11.22 -15.08 -14.43
N PHE A 72 10.10 -14.49 -14.03
CA PHE A 72 9.68 -13.16 -14.50
C PHE A 72 10.74 -12.10 -14.19
N ASP A 73 11.37 -12.16 -13.02
CA ASP A 73 12.48 -11.28 -12.65
C ASP A 73 13.66 -11.36 -13.62
N GLN A 74 13.92 -12.53 -14.20
CA GLN A 74 14.99 -12.68 -15.19
C GLN A 74 14.57 -12.14 -16.55
N ILE A 75 13.32 -12.38 -16.96
CA ILE A 75 12.76 -11.83 -18.21
C ILE A 75 12.80 -10.30 -18.19
N VAL A 76 12.39 -9.67 -17.09
CA VAL A 76 12.40 -8.21 -16.95
C VAL A 76 13.81 -7.62 -17.03
N LYS A 77 14.81 -8.36 -16.54
CA LYS A 77 16.24 -8.04 -16.63
C LYS A 77 16.89 -8.40 -17.98
N GLU A 78 16.12 -8.94 -18.92
CA GLU A 78 16.60 -9.41 -20.24
C GLU A 78 17.64 -10.53 -20.17
N ASN A 79 17.62 -11.33 -19.10
CA ASN A 79 18.50 -12.49 -18.92
C ASN A 79 17.80 -13.76 -19.42
N PHE A 80 18.38 -14.43 -20.44
CA PHE A 80 17.90 -15.73 -20.94
C PHE A 80 16.38 -15.76 -21.20
N VAL A 81 15.85 -14.67 -21.78
CA VAL A 81 14.40 -14.43 -21.92
C VAL A 81 13.69 -15.60 -22.60
N THR A 82 14.20 -16.02 -23.75
CA THR A 82 13.64 -17.10 -24.55
C THR A 82 13.63 -18.44 -23.79
N ASP A 83 14.72 -18.77 -23.11
CA ASP A 83 14.80 -19.97 -22.28
C ASP A 83 13.76 -19.95 -21.15
N TYR A 84 13.55 -18.81 -20.50
CA TYR A 84 12.55 -18.70 -19.44
C TYR A 84 11.12 -18.80 -19.95
N TYR A 85 10.82 -18.39 -21.18
CA TYR A 85 9.52 -18.68 -21.80
C TYR A 85 9.28 -20.19 -21.91
N PHE A 86 10.29 -20.96 -22.32
CA PHE A 86 10.22 -22.42 -22.35
C PHE A 86 10.03 -23.01 -20.95
N TYR A 87 10.85 -22.63 -19.97
CA TYR A 87 10.73 -23.17 -18.61
C TYR A 87 9.40 -22.82 -17.93
N LEU A 88 8.88 -21.61 -18.15
CA LEU A 88 7.55 -21.23 -17.69
C LEU A 88 6.46 -22.08 -18.35
N SER A 89 6.55 -22.30 -19.67
CA SER A 89 5.62 -23.19 -20.39
C SER A 89 5.59 -24.59 -19.76
N GLN A 90 6.76 -25.20 -19.54
CA GLN A 90 6.90 -26.52 -18.92
C GLN A 90 6.37 -26.54 -17.47
N MET A 91 6.64 -25.48 -16.71
CA MET A 91 6.12 -25.32 -15.35
C MET A 91 4.58 -25.31 -15.35
N TYR A 92 3.95 -24.54 -16.25
CA TYR A 92 2.50 -24.46 -16.33
C TYR A 92 1.83 -25.75 -16.84
N ILE A 93 2.51 -26.55 -17.68
CA ILE A 93 2.06 -27.92 -18.00
C ILE A 93 1.96 -28.73 -16.72
N LYS A 94 3.02 -28.69 -15.90
CA LYS A 94 3.11 -29.44 -14.64
C LYS A 94 2.09 -28.97 -13.60
N THR A 95 1.79 -27.66 -13.54
CA THR A 95 0.79 -27.09 -12.62
C THR A 95 -0.63 -27.11 -13.16
N ASN A 96 -0.86 -27.69 -14.35
CA ASN A 96 -2.16 -27.79 -15.02
C ASN A 96 -2.81 -26.42 -15.29
N GLU A 97 -2.02 -25.48 -15.80
CA GLU A 97 -2.43 -24.14 -16.26
C GLU A 97 -2.32 -24.05 -17.80
N PRO A 98 -3.21 -24.73 -18.56
CA PRO A 98 -2.99 -24.99 -19.98
C PRO A 98 -2.90 -23.74 -20.85
N ASN A 99 -3.67 -22.69 -20.53
CA ASN A 99 -3.61 -21.44 -21.30
C ASN A 99 -2.25 -20.75 -21.16
N LYS A 100 -1.72 -20.65 -19.93
CA LYS A 100 -0.39 -20.07 -19.70
C LYS A 100 0.70 -20.95 -20.32
N ALA A 101 0.61 -22.26 -20.15
CA ALA A 101 1.53 -23.21 -20.75
C ALA A 101 1.64 -23.00 -22.27
N PHE A 102 0.49 -22.95 -22.94
CA PHE A 102 0.40 -22.74 -24.37
C PHE A 102 1.03 -21.41 -24.81
N LEU A 103 0.59 -20.29 -24.23
CA LEU A 103 0.99 -18.96 -24.69
C LEU A 103 2.45 -18.62 -24.36
N PHE A 104 2.99 -19.08 -23.23
CA PHE A 104 4.43 -18.94 -22.97
C PHE A 104 5.26 -19.84 -23.90
N GLY A 105 4.78 -21.05 -24.22
CA GLY A 105 5.47 -21.93 -25.16
C GLY A 105 5.51 -21.35 -26.57
N LEU A 106 4.43 -20.69 -27.01
CA LEU A 106 4.43 -19.97 -28.29
C LEU A 106 5.40 -18.78 -28.31
N ARG A 107 5.66 -18.12 -27.18
CA ARG A 107 6.72 -17.11 -27.13
C ARG A 107 8.10 -17.69 -27.34
N TYR A 108 8.37 -18.88 -26.82
CA TYR A 108 9.60 -19.60 -27.15
C TYR A 108 9.68 -19.92 -28.65
N VAL A 109 8.61 -20.48 -29.23
CA VAL A 109 8.53 -20.80 -30.66
C VAL A 109 8.86 -19.59 -31.53
N THR A 110 8.22 -18.44 -31.27
CA THR A 110 8.39 -17.25 -32.12
C THR A 110 9.81 -16.70 -32.08
N GLU A 111 10.51 -16.81 -30.95
CA GLU A 111 11.88 -16.29 -30.81
C GLU A 111 12.94 -17.25 -31.38
N GLU A 112 12.74 -18.57 -31.27
CA GLU A 112 13.67 -19.59 -31.81
C GLU A 112 13.32 -20.06 -33.24
N ASP A 113 12.16 -19.66 -33.77
CA ASP A 113 11.59 -20.19 -35.04
C ASP A 113 11.43 -21.72 -35.03
N ASP A 114 11.02 -22.29 -33.88
CA ASP A 114 10.88 -23.74 -33.68
C ASP A 114 9.48 -24.23 -34.10
N GLN A 115 9.32 -24.51 -35.39
CA GLN A 115 8.05 -24.99 -35.96
C GLN A 115 7.69 -26.42 -35.52
N ASP A 116 8.68 -27.26 -35.21
CA ASP A 116 8.41 -28.62 -34.72
C ASP A 116 7.75 -28.55 -33.33
N TYR A 117 8.26 -27.68 -32.45
CA TYR A 117 7.65 -27.43 -31.14
C TYR A 117 6.31 -26.69 -31.25
N PHE A 118 6.14 -25.81 -32.24
CA PHE A 118 4.83 -25.20 -32.53
C PHE A 118 3.75 -26.27 -32.78
N GLU A 119 4.03 -27.22 -33.68
CA GLU A 119 3.12 -28.32 -33.98
C GLU A 119 2.82 -29.18 -32.74
N GLU A 120 3.84 -29.46 -31.91
CA GLU A 120 3.68 -30.17 -30.64
C GLU A 120 2.72 -29.42 -29.70
N MET A 121 2.89 -28.11 -29.54
CA MET A 121 2.04 -27.28 -28.68
C MET A 121 0.60 -27.23 -29.20
N ILE A 122 0.40 -27.05 -30.51
CA ILE A 122 -0.93 -27.09 -31.12
C ILE A 122 -1.62 -28.43 -30.87
N GLN A 123 -0.89 -29.54 -31.04
CA GLN A 123 -1.44 -30.87 -30.81
C GLN A 123 -1.73 -31.12 -29.33
N MET A 124 -0.81 -30.75 -28.43
CA MET A 124 -0.92 -30.96 -26.99
C MET A 124 -2.14 -30.25 -26.39
N PHE A 125 -2.42 -29.03 -26.85
CA PHE A 125 -3.51 -28.19 -26.35
C PHE A 125 -4.77 -28.18 -27.24
N GLU A 126 -4.78 -29.01 -28.30
CA GLU A 126 -5.89 -29.15 -29.25
C GLU A 126 -6.37 -27.81 -29.85
N VAL A 127 -5.43 -26.89 -30.13
CA VAL A 127 -5.74 -25.54 -30.59
C VAL A 127 -6.04 -25.54 -32.08
N LYS A 128 -7.11 -24.85 -32.49
CA LYS A 128 -7.43 -24.60 -33.90
C LYS A 128 -7.17 -23.14 -34.21
N TYR A 129 -6.50 -22.89 -35.33
CA TYR A 129 -6.17 -21.56 -35.79
C TYR A 129 -6.27 -21.49 -37.31
N ASP A 130 -6.65 -20.32 -37.82
CA ASP A 130 -6.72 -20.05 -39.26
C ASP A 130 -5.43 -19.39 -39.77
N ASP A 131 -4.72 -18.68 -38.90
CA ASP A 131 -3.46 -17.98 -39.18
C ASP A 131 -2.57 -18.05 -37.93
N GLN A 132 -1.36 -18.58 -38.10
CA GLN A 132 -0.37 -18.75 -37.02
C GLN A 132 0.00 -17.39 -36.40
N THR A 133 0.08 -16.34 -37.23
CA THR A 133 0.42 -14.97 -36.81
C THR A 133 -0.54 -14.46 -35.73
N ILE A 134 -1.83 -14.82 -35.82
CA ILE A 134 -2.84 -14.38 -34.85
C ILE A 134 -2.55 -14.97 -33.46
N VAL A 135 -2.19 -16.25 -33.42
CA VAL A 135 -1.93 -16.95 -32.15
C VAL A 135 -0.61 -16.51 -31.54
N GLU A 136 0.40 -16.25 -32.37
CA GLU A 136 1.69 -15.69 -31.94
C GLU A 136 1.54 -14.27 -31.37
N GLU A 137 0.74 -13.41 -32.01
CA GLU A 137 0.42 -12.08 -31.49
C GLU A 137 -0.38 -12.14 -30.19
N GLU A 138 -1.28 -13.11 -30.05
CA GLU A 138 -2.01 -13.33 -28.81
C GLU A 138 -1.09 -13.80 -27.68
N ALA A 139 -0.17 -14.72 -27.97
CA ALA A 139 0.85 -15.15 -27.03
C ALA A 139 1.70 -13.97 -26.53
N GLU A 140 2.07 -13.06 -27.43
CA GLU A 140 2.82 -11.87 -27.07
C GLU A 140 2.04 -10.90 -26.19
N ARG A 141 0.79 -10.57 -26.56
CA ARG A 141 -0.09 -9.76 -25.71
C ARG A 141 -0.26 -10.37 -24.32
N PHE A 142 -0.51 -11.68 -24.26
CA PHE A 142 -0.75 -12.41 -23.02
C PHE A 142 0.45 -12.41 -22.09
N VAL A 143 1.66 -12.69 -22.61
CA VAL A 143 2.89 -12.71 -21.82
C VAL A 143 3.24 -11.32 -21.32
N ILE A 144 3.09 -10.29 -22.16
CA ILE A 144 3.29 -8.89 -21.73
C ILE A 144 2.35 -8.54 -20.58
N GLN A 145 1.06 -8.89 -20.72
CA GLN A 145 0.07 -8.64 -19.68
C GLN A 145 0.45 -9.35 -18.36
N HIS A 146 0.89 -10.60 -18.39
CA HIS A 146 1.22 -11.36 -17.18
C HIS A 146 2.44 -10.79 -16.47
N ILE A 147 3.50 -10.46 -17.21
CA ILE A 147 4.71 -9.85 -16.63
C ILE A 147 4.40 -8.45 -16.11
N PHE A 148 3.60 -7.67 -16.84
CA PHE A 148 3.13 -6.37 -16.37
C PHE A 148 2.32 -6.51 -15.07
N GLN A 149 1.38 -7.46 -14.97
CA GLN A 149 0.58 -7.69 -13.76
C GLN A 149 1.45 -8.09 -12.57
N TYR A 150 2.48 -8.91 -12.79
CA TYR A 150 3.47 -9.24 -11.77
C TYR A 150 4.20 -7.99 -11.26
N LEU A 151 4.73 -7.16 -12.15
CA LEU A 151 5.43 -5.93 -11.77
C LEU A 151 4.50 -4.94 -11.05
N PHE A 152 3.30 -4.74 -11.61
CA PHE A 152 2.30 -3.83 -11.10
C PHE A 152 1.82 -4.23 -9.69
N SER A 153 1.50 -5.51 -9.47
CA SER A 153 1.04 -6.01 -8.17
C SER A 153 2.11 -5.93 -7.08
N ASN A 154 3.39 -5.97 -7.45
CA ASN A 154 4.53 -5.77 -6.56
C ASN A 154 4.92 -4.29 -6.39
N GLY A 155 4.13 -3.35 -6.93
CA GLY A 155 4.41 -1.91 -6.83
C GLY A 155 5.61 -1.43 -7.65
N ARG A 156 6.15 -2.27 -8.54
CA ARG A 156 7.28 -1.96 -9.44
C ARG A 156 6.79 -1.21 -10.68
N LEU A 157 6.09 -0.10 -10.47
CA LEU A 157 5.38 0.64 -11.53
C LEU A 157 6.32 1.17 -12.61
N GLN A 158 7.50 1.66 -12.20
CA GLN A 158 8.52 2.13 -13.12
C GLN A 158 9.01 0.99 -14.03
N GLU A 159 9.37 -0.16 -13.45
CA GLU A 159 9.81 -1.32 -14.22
C GLU A 159 8.71 -1.86 -15.13
N ALA A 160 7.44 -1.77 -14.71
CA ALA A 160 6.28 -2.14 -15.53
C ALA A 160 6.17 -1.26 -16.79
N ASN A 161 6.38 0.06 -16.65
CA ASN A 161 6.40 0.99 -17.78
C ASN A 161 7.62 0.75 -18.69
N GLU A 162 8.81 0.61 -18.11
CA GLU A 162 10.04 0.32 -18.86
C GLU A 162 9.96 -1.02 -19.60
N TYR A 163 9.27 -2.01 -19.04
CA TYR A 163 9.02 -3.28 -19.71
C TYR A 163 8.10 -3.11 -20.93
N ILE A 164 7.02 -2.31 -20.84
CA ILE A 164 6.16 -2.00 -21.99
C ILE A 164 6.90 -1.19 -23.05
N ASP A 165 7.71 -0.20 -22.64
CA ASP A 165 8.42 0.70 -23.55
C ASP A 165 9.49 0.00 -24.40
N ARG A 166 9.97 -1.16 -23.94
CA ARG A 166 10.90 -2.03 -24.69
C ARG A 166 10.22 -2.91 -25.73
N GLN A 167 8.89 -3.04 -25.69
CA GLN A 167 8.16 -3.87 -26.65
C GLN A 167 8.20 -3.26 -28.05
N ARG A 168 8.01 -4.07 -29.09
CA ARG A 168 8.00 -3.57 -30.49
C ARG A 168 6.88 -2.55 -30.73
N ALA A 169 7.10 -1.60 -31.63
CA ALA A 169 6.18 -0.48 -31.89
C ALA A 169 4.72 -0.91 -32.11
N LYS A 170 4.50 -2.00 -32.87
CA LYS A 170 3.17 -2.55 -33.13
C LYS A 170 2.40 -2.90 -31.84
N LEU A 171 3.08 -3.41 -30.81
CA LEU A 171 2.47 -3.71 -29.51
C LEU A 171 2.29 -2.48 -28.64
N GLN A 172 3.15 -1.49 -28.77
CA GLN A 172 2.95 -0.22 -28.06
C GLN A 172 1.71 0.52 -28.57
N GLU A 173 1.32 0.27 -29.83
CA GLU A 173 0.09 0.79 -30.44
C GLU A 173 -1.16 -0.07 -30.14
N ASP A 174 -0.98 -1.26 -29.57
CA ASP A 174 -2.07 -2.14 -29.18
C ASP A 174 -2.88 -1.52 -28.03
N LYS A 175 -4.19 -1.39 -28.20
CA LYS A 175 -5.07 -0.68 -27.26
C LYS A 175 -5.10 -1.30 -25.88
N HIS A 176 -4.98 -2.63 -25.79
CA HIS A 176 -4.92 -3.33 -24.51
C HIS A 176 -3.61 -3.01 -23.78
N ILE A 177 -2.48 -3.04 -24.49
CA ILE A 177 -1.17 -2.70 -23.92
C ILE A 177 -1.08 -1.21 -23.54
N MET A 178 -1.62 -0.32 -24.37
CA MET A 178 -1.77 1.11 -24.04
C MET A 178 -2.59 1.29 -22.75
N ASN A 179 -3.63 0.48 -22.54
CA ASN A 179 -4.46 0.55 -21.34
C ASN A 179 -3.66 0.13 -20.08
N LEU A 180 -2.86 -0.93 -20.17
CA LEU A 180 -1.95 -1.34 -19.09
C LEU A 180 -0.96 -0.23 -18.73
N LYS A 181 -0.33 0.37 -19.74
CA LYS A 181 0.59 1.49 -19.55
C LYS A 181 -0.09 2.70 -18.90
N ALA A 182 -1.28 3.06 -19.38
CA ALA A 182 -2.08 4.14 -18.78
C ALA A 182 -2.46 3.84 -17.32
N MET A 183 -2.78 2.58 -17.00
CA MET A 183 -3.04 2.15 -15.61
C MET A 183 -1.81 2.36 -14.72
N SER A 184 -0.63 1.94 -15.18
CA SER A 184 0.61 2.15 -14.42
C SER A 184 0.94 3.64 -14.24
N MET A 185 0.82 4.44 -15.30
CA MET A 185 1.00 5.90 -15.24
C MET A 185 0.03 6.57 -14.26
N LEU A 186 -1.24 6.16 -14.26
CA LEU A 186 -2.25 6.67 -13.34
C LEU A 186 -1.87 6.41 -11.87
N TYR A 187 -1.40 5.20 -11.56
CA TYR A 187 -0.96 4.84 -10.20
C TYR A 187 0.36 5.53 -9.80
N ASN A 188 1.18 5.92 -10.78
CA ASN A 188 2.40 6.71 -10.58
C ASN A 188 2.16 8.23 -10.65
N SER A 189 0.90 8.69 -10.61
CA SER A 189 0.50 10.10 -10.70
C SER A 189 0.95 10.85 -11.96
N GLN A 190 1.27 10.13 -13.05
CA GLN A 190 1.58 10.68 -14.37
C GLN A 190 0.28 10.93 -15.16
N TYR A 191 -0.54 11.86 -14.66
CA TYR A 191 -1.92 12.04 -15.15
C TYR A 191 -1.99 12.52 -16.60
N ASP A 192 -1.16 13.50 -17.01
CA ASP A 192 -1.22 14.06 -18.36
C ASP A 192 -0.92 13.00 -19.44
N GLU A 193 0.11 12.18 -19.22
CA GLU A 193 0.52 11.10 -20.12
C GLU A 193 -0.53 9.97 -20.17
N ALA A 194 -1.08 9.59 -19.01
CA ALA A 194 -2.15 8.61 -18.93
C ALA A 194 -3.40 9.08 -19.68
N GLU A 195 -3.76 10.35 -19.57
CA GLU A 195 -4.93 10.93 -20.24
C GLU A 195 -4.82 10.83 -21.77
N ILE A 196 -3.65 11.13 -22.34
CA ILE A 196 -3.39 11.02 -23.78
C ILE A 196 -3.63 9.59 -24.27
N LEU A 197 -3.07 8.59 -23.56
CA LEU A 197 -3.24 7.18 -23.94
C LEU A 197 -4.69 6.74 -23.84
N LEU A 198 -5.37 7.09 -22.75
CA LEU A 198 -6.78 6.74 -22.53
C LEU A 198 -7.69 7.38 -23.57
N GLN A 199 -7.45 8.65 -23.91
CA GLN A 199 -8.18 9.32 -24.96
C GLN A 199 -7.96 8.64 -26.32
N THR A 200 -6.73 8.23 -26.64
CA THR A 200 -6.42 7.50 -27.87
C THR A 200 -7.12 6.13 -27.96
N ILE A 201 -7.38 5.48 -26.82
CA ILE A 201 -8.18 4.24 -26.76
C ILE A 201 -9.66 4.56 -26.97
N LEU A 202 -10.18 5.61 -26.31
CA LEU A 202 -11.59 5.98 -26.36
C LEU A 202 -12.03 6.60 -27.70
N GLU A 203 -11.11 7.22 -28.44
CA GLU A 203 -11.36 7.68 -29.80
C GLU A 203 -11.56 6.51 -30.78
N ASP A 204 -10.89 5.39 -30.54
CA ASP A 204 -11.01 4.15 -31.32
C ASP A 204 -12.25 3.34 -30.88
N ASN A 205 -12.40 3.14 -29.57
CA ASN A 205 -13.55 2.47 -28.97
C ASN A 205 -14.12 3.30 -27.80
N PRO A 206 -15.16 4.13 -28.06
CA PRO A 206 -15.78 4.96 -27.01
C PRO A 206 -16.47 4.18 -25.89
N SER A 207 -16.66 2.86 -26.05
CA SER A 207 -17.30 1.98 -25.07
C SER A 207 -16.30 1.04 -24.38
N ASP A 208 -14.99 1.27 -24.55
CA ASP A 208 -13.97 0.48 -23.88
C ASP A 208 -14.08 0.62 -22.36
N ILE A 209 -14.46 -0.47 -21.70
CA ILE A 209 -14.75 -0.49 -20.26
C ILE A 209 -13.52 -0.19 -19.40
N TYR A 210 -12.35 -0.66 -19.82
CA TYR A 210 -11.11 -0.46 -19.08
C TYR A 210 -10.63 0.97 -19.19
N ALA A 211 -10.67 1.55 -20.40
CA ALA A 211 -10.31 2.94 -20.62
C ALA A 211 -11.28 3.91 -19.95
N LEU A 212 -12.59 3.63 -19.99
CA LEU A 212 -13.60 4.42 -19.27
C LEU A 212 -13.38 4.35 -17.75
N CYS A 213 -13.07 3.16 -17.21
CA CYS A 213 -12.73 3.00 -15.80
C CYS A 213 -11.52 3.87 -15.41
N HIS A 214 -10.40 3.73 -16.13
CA HIS A 214 -9.16 4.45 -15.83
C HIS A 214 -9.30 5.97 -16.06
N MET A 215 -10.01 6.40 -17.09
CA MET A 215 -10.30 7.82 -17.34
C MET A 215 -11.17 8.41 -16.23
N THR A 216 -12.20 7.69 -15.79
CA THR A 216 -13.06 8.16 -14.68
C THR A 216 -12.27 8.31 -13.38
N LEU A 217 -11.36 7.37 -13.09
CA LEU A 217 -10.46 7.46 -11.93
C LEU A 217 -9.48 8.63 -12.05
N LEU A 218 -8.90 8.85 -13.24
CA LEU A 218 -8.01 9.99 -13.50
C LEU A 218 -8.72 11.31 -13.23
N LEU A 219 -9.92 11.49 -13.78
CA LEU A 219 -10.71 12.71 -13.61
C LEU A 219 -11.13 12.93 -12.15
N TYR A 220 -11.43 11.85 -11.43
CA TYR A 220 -11.70 11.89 -9.99
C TYR A 220 -10.47 12.36 -9.20
N ASN A 221 -9.30 11.75 -9.43
CA ASN A 221 -8.06 12.08 -8.72
C ASN A 221 -7.55 13.49 -9.03
N THR A 222 -7.79 13.99 -10.25
CA THR A 222 -7.42 15.35 -10.69
C THR A 222 -8.51 16.40 -10.41
N GLN A 223 -9.60 16.02 -9.74
CA GLN A 223 -10.72 16.90 -9.34
C GLN A 223 -11.40 17.62 -10.52
N GLN A 224 -11.41 17.01 -11.71
CA GLN A 224 -12.07 17.54 -12.90
C GLN A 224 -13.58 17.23 -12.89
N VAL A 225 -14.32 17.85 -11.97
CA VAL A 225 -15.70 17.50 -11.59
C VAL A 225 -16.66 17.36 -12.78
N GLU A 226 -16.68 18.32 -13.70
CA GLU A 226 -17.62 18.30 -14.84
C GLU A 226 -17.40 17.10 -15.76
N ARG A 227 -16.13 16.84 -16.12
CA ARG A 227 -15.76 15.71 -16.98
C ARG A 227 -15.95 14.39 -16.25
N TYR A 228 -15.59 14.34 -14.96
CA TYR A 228 -15.81 13.17 -14.11
C TYR A 228 -17.27 12.72 -14.15
N GLU A 229 -18.22 13.63 -13.95
CA GLU A 229 -19.65 13.29 -13.97
C GLU A 229 -20.12 12.80 -15.35
N GLN A 230 -19.58 13.36 -16.45
CA GLN A 230 -19.88 12.88 -17.80
C GLN A 230 -19.41 11.44 -18.02
N TYR A 231 -18.16 11.13 -17.67
CA TYR A 231 -17.57 9.79 -17.82
C TYR A 231 -18.21 8.78 -16.89
N LEU A 232 -18.50 9.17 -15.65
CA LEU A 232 -19.23 8.35 -14.69
C LEU A 232 -20.62 7.96 -15.20
N ASN A 233 -21.33 8.87 -15.86
CA ASN A 233 -22.62 8.59 -16.47
C ASN A 233 -22.50 7.59 -17.63
N GLN A 234 -21.44 7.67 -18.45
CA GLN A 234 -21.17 6.66 -19.48
C GLN A 234 -20.88 5.30 -18.85
N LEU A 235 -19.98 5.27 -17.85
CA LEU A 235 -19.60 4.06 -17.12
C LEU A 235 -20.81 3.35 -16.51
N SER A 236 -21.78 4.10 -15.97
CA SER A 236 -23.00 3.55 -15.37
C SER A 236 -23.95 2.85 -16.35
N LYS A 237 -23.77 3.05 -17.66
CA LYS A 237 -24.58 2.45 -18.73
C LYS A 237 -23.93 1.20 -19.33
N LEU A 238 -22.69 0.89 -18.96
CA LEU A 238 -21.99 -0.27 -19.47
C LEU A 238 -22.56 -1.56 -18.85
N HIS A 239 -22.59 -2.60 -19.68
CA HIS A 239 -22.94 -3.95 -19.26
C HIS A 239 -21.71 -4.84 -19.47
N PRO A 240 -21.00 -5.21 -18.39
CA PRO A 240 -19.89 -6.14 -18.47
C PRO A 240 -20.29 -7.44 -19.17
N ILE A 241 -19.44 -7.95 -20.07
CA ILE A 241 -19.72 -9.17 -20.82
C ILE A 241 -19.20 -10.44 -20.13
N ASN A 242 -18.29 -10.29 -19.17
CA ASN A 242 -17.70 -11.39 -18.42
C ASN A 242 -17.45 -11.02 -16.94
N ASP A 243 -16.93 -11.97 -16.16
CA ASP A 243 -16.66 -11.78 -14.74
C ASP A 243 -15.52 -10.79 -14.47
N GLU A 244 -14.51 -10.76 -15.34
CA GLU A 244 -13.34 -9.89 -15.19
C GLU A 244 -13.72 -8.41 -15.32
N GLU A 245 -14.50 -8.09 -16.35
CA GLU A 245 -15.06 -6.76 -16.55
C GLU A 245 -16.03 -6.39 -15.42
N SER A 246 -16.87 -7.34 -14.97
CA SER A 246 -17.79 -7.14 -13.84
C SER A 246 -17.01 -6.81 -12.57
N PHE A 247 -15.91 -7.52 -12.34
CA PHE A 247 -15.02 -7.30 -11.22
C PHE A 247 -14.35 -5.92 -11.31
N LYS A 248 -13.72 -5.60 -12.44
CA LYS A 248 -13.03 -4.32 -12.66
C LYS A 248 -13.97 -3.13 -12.48
N LEU A 249 -15.10 -3.13 -13.19
CA LEU A 249 -16.10 -2.07 -13.10
C LEU A 249 -16.68 -1.96 -11.69
N GLY A 250 -16.99 -3.10 -11.07
CA GLY A 250 -17.50 -3.14 -9.70
C GLY A 250 -16.53 -2.52 -8.69
N VAL A 251 -15.24 -2.86 -8.75
CA VAL A 251 -14.22 -2.30 -7.86
C VAL A 251 -14.07 -0.79 -8.08
N VAL A 252 -14.04 -0.34 -9.35
CA VAL A 252 -13.94 1.09 -9.67
C VAL A 252 -15.16 1.85 -9.15
N LEU A 253 -16.36 1.34 -9.34
CA LEU A 253 -17.59 1.95 -8.80
C LEU A 253 -17.58 1.97 -7.26
N SER A 254 -17.03 0.96 -6.60
CA SER A 254 -16.86 0.96 -5.13
C SER A 254 -15.95 2.11 -4.69
N TYR A 255 -14.80 2.26 -5.35
CA TYR A 255 -13.84 3.33 -5.07
C TYR A 255 -14.45 4.72 -5.28
N LEU A 256 -15.26 4.87 -6.33
CA LEU A 256 -15.97 6.13 -6.64
C LEU A 256 -17.22 6.38 -5.78
N GLY A 257 -17.44 5.60 -4.71
CA GLY A 257 -18.57 5.77 -3.80
C GLY A 257 -19.93 5.31 -4.36
N LYS A 258 -19.95 4.65 -5.52
CA LYS A 258 -21.17 4.12 -6.15
C LYS A 258 -21.45 2.70 -5.66
N HIS A 259 -21.68 2.59 -4.35
CA HIS A 259 -21.76 1.32 -3.64
C HIS A 259 -22.89 0.39 -4.10
N LYS A 260 -24.07 0.94 -4.41
CA LYS A 260 -25.21 0.14 -4.88
C LYS A 260 -24.94 -0.56 -6.23
N PRO A 261 -24.60 0.16 -7.33
CA PRO A 261 -24.29 -0.50 -8.60
C PRO A 261 -23.03 -1.37 -8.51
N SER A 262 -22.03 -0.96 -7.72
CA SER A 262 -20.87 -1.81 -7.42
C SER A 262 -21.28 -3.16 -6.81
N ASN A 263 -22.13 -3.16 -5.77
CA ASN A 263 -22.61 -4.41 -5.17
C ASN A 263 -23.41 -5.29 -6.14
N GLN A 264 -24.16 -4.70 -7.07
CA GLN A 264 -24.90 -5.46 -8.08
C GLN A 264 -23.97 -6.25 -9.00
N LEU A 265 -22.76 -5.74 -9.27
CA LEU A 265 -21.74 -6.40 -10.07
C LEU A 265 -20.90 -7.39 -9.26
N LEU A 266 -20.52 -7.02 -8.03
CA LEU A 266 -19.54 -7.77 -7.24
C LEU A 266 -20.14 -8.95 -6.45
N VAL A 267 -21.36 -8.82 -5.93
CA VAL A 267 -21.98 -9.89 -5.12
C VAL A 267 -22.17 -11.20 -5.91
N PRO A 268 -22.61 -11.20 -7.19
CA PRO A 268 -22.72 -12.42 -7.99
C PRO A 268 -21.41 -13.22 -8.10
N LEU A 269 -20.26 -12.53 -8.09
CA LEU A 269 -18.94 -13.15 -8.20
C LEU A 269 -18.59 -14.02 -6.99
N LEU A 270 -19.16 -13.76 -5.81
CA LEU A 270 -18.95 -14.56 -4.60
C LEU A 270 -19.38 -16.03 -4.73
N LYS A 271 -20.26 -16.34 -5.69
CA LYS A 271 -20.72 -17.72 -5.94
C LYS A 271 -19.65 -18.57 -6.62
N LYS A 272 -18.57 -17.95 -7.12
CA LYS A 272 -17.51 -18.60 -7.90
C LYS A 272 -16.28 -18.76 -7.01
N ALA A 273 -15.86 -19.99 -6.76
CA ALA A 273 -14.74 -20.30 -5.85
C ALA A 273 -13.41 -19.65 -6.27
N GLN A 274 -13.23 -19.37 -7.57
CA GLN A 274 -12.02 -18.77 -8.14
C GLN A 274 -11.98 -17.23 -8.04
N ALA A 275 -13.07 -16.57 -7.62
CA ALA A 275 -13.20 -15.10 -7.69
C ALA A 275 -13.18 -14.39 -6.32
N ALA A 276 -13.03 -15.13 -5.20
CA ALA A 276 -12.98 -14.56 -3.85
C ALA A 276 -11.60 -13.94 -3.54
N THR A 277 -11.22 -12.91 -4.30
CA THR A 277 -9.95 -12.20 -4.11
C THR A 277 -10.01 -11.28 -2.88
N PRO A 278 -8.86 -10.94 -2.26
CA PRO A 278 -8.81 -9.94 -1.19
C PRO A 278 -9.47 -8.62 -1.61
N GLN A 279 -9.23 -8.19 -2.84
CA GLN A 279 -9.79 -6.96 -3.42
C GLN A 279 -11.32 -7.00 -3.53
N LEU A 280 -11.91 -8.14 -3.89
CA LEU A 280 -13.37 -8.32 -3.89
C LEU A 280 -13.95 -8.11 -2.49
N HIS A 281 -13.34 -8.77 -1.50
CA HIS A 281 -13.76 -8.67 -0.11
C HIS A 281 -13.59 -7.26 0.46
N HIS A 282 -12.51 -6.58 0.11
CA HIS A 282 -12.29 -5.18 0.44
C HIS A 282 -13.40 -4.27 -0.12
N ALA A 283 -13.67 -4.32 -1.42
CA ALA A 283 -14.70 -3.51 -2.06
C ALA A 283 -16.10 -3.78 -1.48
N LEU A 284 -16.45 -5.04 -1.28
CA LEU A 284 -17.74 -5.42 -0.68
C LEU A 284 -17.88 -4.92 0.77
N SER A 285 -16.80 -4.90 1.55
CA SER A 285 -16.82 -4.32 2.91
C SER A 285 -17.26 -2.86 2.88
N TYR A 286 -16.61 -2.05 2.05
CA TYR A 286 -16.96 -0.64 1.84
C TYR A 286 -18.40 -0.48 1.36
N ASN A 287 -18.78 -1.26 0.34
CA ASN A 287 -20.13 -1.17 -0.19
C ASN A 287 -21.21 -1.51 0.83
N PHE A 288 -21.10 -2.63 1.53
CA PHE A 288 -22.09 -3.03 2.54
C PHE A 288 -22.19 -2.02 3.67
N TYR A 289 -21.05 -1.46 4.11
CA TYR A 289 -21.03 -0.43 5.14
C TYR A 289 -21.84 0.80 4.74
N HIS A 290 -21.54 1.38 3.58
CA HIS A 290 -22.25 2.59 3.09
C HIS A 290 -23.69 2.31 2.65
N LEU A 291 -24.07 1.04 2.44
CA LEU A 291 -25.44 0.61 2.22
C LEU A 291 -26.21 0.32 3.53
N GLY A 292 -25.57 0.44 4.70
CA GLY A 292 -26.19 0.25 6.02
C GLY A 292 -26.14 -1.17 6.58
N TYR A 293 -25.39 -2.07 5.94
CA TYR A 293 -25.25 -3.49 6.32
C TYR A 293 -23.92 -3.72 7.06
N LEU A 294 -23.84 -3.25 8.32
CA LEU A 294 -22.58 -3.26 9.08
C LEU A 294 -22.04 -4.68 9.37
N ASP A 295 -22.92 -5.65 9.61
CA ASP A 295 -22.49 -7.02 9.92
C ASP A 295 -21.88 -7.70 8.70
N GLU A 296 -22.49 -7.53 7.52
CA GLU A 296 -21.94 -7.97 6.24
C GLU A 296 -20.61 -7.29 5.95
N ALA A 297 -20.51 -5.97 6.16
CA ALA A 297 -19.27 -5.23 5.97
C ALA A 297 -18.12 -5.81 6.80
N LYS A 298 -18.36 -6.06 8.10
CA LYS A 298 -17.38 -6.69 9.00
C LYS A 298 -16.96 -8.09 8.56
N ARG A 299 -17.90 -8.91 8.09
CA ARG A 299 -17.58 -10.25 7.55
C ARG A 299 -16.68 -10.17 6.33
N HIS A 300 -16.97 -9.24 5.42
CA HIS A 300 -16.15 -9.05 4.22
C HIS A 300 -14.77 -8.48 4.55
N TRP A 301 -14.69 -7.55 5.51
CA TRP A 301 -13.40 -7.05 6.00
C TRP A 301 -12.55 -8.16 6.62
N GLN A 302 -13.13 -9.00 7.49
CA GLN A 302 -12.39 -10.12 8.09
C GLN A 302 -11.81 -11.04 7.02
N ARG A 303 -12.59 -11.37 5.98
CA ARG A 303 -12.09 -12.19 4.86
C ARG A 303 -10.96 -11.52 4.08
N PHE A 304 -11.02 -10.20 3.94
CA PHE A 304 -9.90 -9.44 3.36
C PHE A 304 -8.65 -9.57 4.24
N GLU A 305 -8.76 -9.31 5.55
CA GLU A 305 -7.64 -9.42 6.49
C GLU A 305 -7.06 -10.85 6.54
N ASP A 306 -7.90 -11.88 6.56
CA ASP A 306 -7.48 -13.29 6.58
C ASP A 306 -6.71 -13.69 5.30
N SER A 307 -6.92 -12.96 4.20
CA SER A 307 -6.35 -13.25 2.87
C SER A 307 -5.08 -12.45 2.56
N VAL A 308 -4.69 -11.51 3.42
CA VAL A 308 -3.50 -10.68 3.22
C VAL A 308 -2.56 -10.82 4.42
N GLN A 309 -1.27 -10.98 4.17
CA GLN A 309 -0.30 -11.14 5.26
C GLN A 309 -0.05 -9.82 6.00
N TYR A 310 -0.05 -8.69 5.27
CA TYR A 310 0.16 -7.35 5.79
C TYR A 310 -0.65 -6.33 5.00
N HIS A 311 -1.32 -5.40 5.68
CA HIS A 311 -1.92 -4.21 5.08
C HIS A 311 -1.93 -3.04 6.09
N SER A 312 -2.00 -1.81 5.58
CA SER A 312 -2.15 -0.58 6.38
C SER A 312 -3.54 0.05 6.25
N GLN A 313 -4.42 -0.55 5.45
CA GLN A 313 -5.77 -0.03 5.18
C GLN A 313 -6.68 -0.15 6.42
N LEU A 314 -7.53 0.85 6.64
CA LEU A 314 -8.53 0.85 7.71
C LEU A 314 -9.92 0.47 7.18
N PRO A 315 -10.75 -0.23 7.96
CA PRO A 315 -12.12 -0.48 7.56
C PRO A 315 -12.93 0.82 7.50
N PRO A 316 -13.99 0.87 6.69
CA PRO A 316 -14.74 2.10 6.42
C PRO A 316 -15.37 2.71 7.69
N TRP A 317 -15.84 1.89 8.64
CA TRP A 317 -16.37 2.40 9.92
C TRP A 317 -15.29 3.03 10.81
N LYS A 318 -14.02 2.60 10.71
CA LYS A 318 -12.93 3.23 11.45
C LYS A 318 -12.52 4.56 10.84
N ILE A 319 -12.60 4.68 9.52
CA ILE A 319 -12.42 5.96 8.81
C ILE A 319 -13.52 6.93 9.22
N ASP A 320 -14.78 6.50 9.27
CA ASP A 320 -15.90 7.33 9.72
C ASP A 320 -15.78 7.73 11.20
N GLU A 321 -15.35 6.82 12.10
CA GLU A 321 -15.05 7.15 13.50
C GLU A 321 -13.95 8.23 13.58
N LEU A 322 -12.89 8.11 12.76
CA LEU A 322 -11.79 9.08 12.72
C LEU A 322 -12.26 10.44 12.21
N LYS A 323 -13.11 10.44 11.18
CA LYS A 323 -13.73 11.65 10.64
C LYS A 323 -14.65 12.31 11.65
N ASP A 324 -15.49 11.54 12.35
CA ASP A 324 -16.37 12.08 13.41
C ASP A 324 -15.58 12.70 14.57
N MET A 325 -14.47 12.06 14.96
CA MET A 325 -13.55 12.61 15.95
C MET A 325 -12.98 13.96 15.48
N LEU A 326 -12.54 14.04 14.23
CA LEU A 326 -12.00 15.26 13.66
C LEU A 326 -13.07 16.37 13.61
N ASP A 327 -14.21 16.10 12.99
CA ASP A 327 -15.28 17.07 12.76
C ASP A 327 -15.90 17.59 14.06
N ARG A 328 -16.09 16.71 15.06
CA ARG A 328 -16.76 17.08 16.32
C ARG A 328 -15.82 17.59 17.40
N HIS A 329 -14.55 17.19 17.40
CA HIS A 329 -13.64 17.48 18.50
C HIS A 329 -12.46 18.36 18.09
N VAL A 330 -11.89 18.15 16.90
CA VAL A 330 -10.67 18.86 16.46
C VAL A 330 -11.02 20.14 15.70
N LEU A 331 -11.91 20.05 14.70
CA LEU A 331 -12.27 21.18 13.85
C LEU A 331 -12.83 22.39 14.64
N PRO A 332 -13.67 22.21 15.68
CA PRO A 332 -14.13 23.34 16.49
C PRO A 332 -12.98 24.03 17.24
N LEU A 333 -11.96 23.28 17.69
CA LEU A 333 -10.79 23.85 18.35
C LEU A 333 -9.93 24.67 17.39
N LEU A 334 -9.76 24.19 16.15
CA LEU A 334 -9.00 24.89 15.11
C LEU A 334 -9.67 26.21 14.69
N LYS A 335 -11.00 26.30 14.81
CA LYS A 335 -11.81 27.48 14.49
C LYS A 335 -12.06 28.40 15.70
N ASP A 336 -11.50 28.08 16.87
CA ASP A 336 -11.73 28.85 18.09
C ASP A 336 -11.05 30.23 18.01
N GLU A 337 -11.65 31.24 18.65
CA GLU A 337 -11.09 32.61 18.68
C GLU A 337 -9.82 32.68 19.54
N ASP A 338 -9.73 31.84 20.57
CA ASP A 338 -8.57 31.75 21.44
C ASP A 338 -7.52 30.79 20.86
N TYR A 339 -6.35 31.33 20.55
CA TYR A 339 -5.24 30.59 19.93
C TYR A 339 -4.78 29.39 20.76
N ARG A 340 -5.00 29.38 22.08
CA ARG A 340 -4.62 28.26 22.93
C ARG A 340 -5.45 27.02 22.62
N TYR A 341 -6.73 27.20 22.31
CA TYR A 341 -7.56 26.10 21.81
C TYR A 341 -7.12 25.67 20.42
N ARG A 342 -6.73 26.60 19.54
CA ARG A 342 -6.19 26.27 18.21
C ARG A 342 -4.90 25.45 18.31
N LEU A 343 -3.97 25.83 19.18
CA LEU A 343 -2.75 25.06 19.47
C LEU A 343 -3.08 23.66 20.00
N TYR A 344 -4.06 23.54 20.90
CA TYR A 344 -4.52 22.23 21.36
C TYR A 344 -5.16 21.41 20.23
N GLY A 345 -5.93 22.04 19.34
CA GLY A 345 -6.47 21.40 18.14
C GLY A 345 -5.38 20.88 17.20
N ILE A 346 -4.33 21.67 16.96
CA ILE A 346 -3.16 21.25 16.16
C ILE A 346 -2.42 20.10 16.85
N PHE A 347 -2.28 20.13 18.17
CA PHE A 347 -1.70 19.03 18.93
C PHE A 347 -2.49 17.73 18.70
N LEU A 348 -3.81 17.75 18.87
CA LEU A 348 -4.65 16.57 18.64
C LEU A 348 -4.54 16.07 17.19
N LEU A 349 -4.54 16.99 16.22
CA LEU A 349 -4.42 16.64 14.80
C LEU A 349 -3.05 16.03 14.47
N GLY A 350 -1.96 16.60 14.97
CA GLY A 350 -0.60 16.11 14.73
C GLY A 350 -0.34 14.71 15.32
N HIS A 351 -1.02 14.37 16.42
CA HIS A 351 -0.89 13.07 17.10
C HIS A 351 -1.92 12.03 16.65
N MET A 352 -2.85 12.42 15.77
CA MET A 352 -3.83 11.52 15.20
C MET A 352 -3.16 10.55 14.22
N LYS A 353 -3.26 9.25 14.51
CA LYS A 353 -2.84 8.19 13.59
C LYS A 353 -3.77 8.17 12.38
N HIS A 354 -3.20 7.95 11.20
CA HIS A 354 -3.93 7.88 9.92
C HIS A 354 -4.71 9.15 9.56
N ARG A 355 -4.31 10.32 10.06
CA ARG A 355 -4.98 11.60 9.80
C ARG A 355 -5.12 11.88 8.30
N GLU A 356 -4.14 11.48 7.50
CA GLU A 356 -4.11 11.66 6.05
C GLU A 356 -5.34 11.08 5.34
N LEU A 357 -6.00 10.07 5.92
CA LEU A 357 -7.21 9.47 5.36
C LEU A 357 -8.46 10.35 5.50
N VAL A 358 -8.43 11.34 6.40
CA VAL A 358 -9.59 12.19 6.73
C VAL A 358 -9.31 13.69 6.58
N MET A 359 -8.09 14.07 6.15
CA MET A 359 -7.71 15.45 5.85
C MET A 359 -8.46 15.99 4.63
N SER A 360 -9.63 16.58 4.85
CA SER A 360 -10.46 17.23 3.84
C SER A 360 -9.91 18.60 3.42
N HIS A 361 -10.38 19.10 2.28
CA HIS A 361 -10.06 20.46 1.81
C HIS A 361 -10.44 21.53 2.83
N GLU A 362 -11.59 21.39 3.50
CA GLU A 362 -12.04 22.33 4.55
C GLU A 362 -11.02 22.43 5.70
N ILE A 363 -10.45 21.30 6.13
CA ILE A 363 -9.45 21.30 7.21
C ILE A 363 -8.18 22.00 6.74
N TRP A 364 -7.75 21.73 5.50
CA TRP A 364 -6.59 22.41 4.91
C TRP A 364 -6.80 23.91 4.81
N GLU A 365 -7.96 24.38 4.33
CA GLU A 365 -8.30 25.80 4.28
C GLU A 365 -8.23 26.44 5.68
N VAL A 366 -8.77 25.76 6.69
CA VAL A 366 -8.69 26.24 8.08
C VAL A 366 -7.23 26.36 8.51
N LEU A 367 -6.41 25.32 8.33
CA LEU A 367 -5.00 25.32 8.70
C LEU A 367 -4.19 26.39 7.96
N GLU A 368 -4.48 26.63 6.68
CA GLU A 368 -3.82 27.65 5.87
C GLU A 368 -4.24 29.09 6.24
N SER A 369 -5.41 29.25 6.84
CA SER A 369 -5.89 30.55 7.33
C SER A 369 -5.34 30.93 8.72
N LEU A 370 -4.71 29.99 9.42
CA LEU A 370 -4.19 30.22 10.76
C LEU A 370 -3.03 31.24 10.78
N PRO A 371 -2.87 32.01 11.87
CA PRO A 371 -1.74 32.95 12.02
C PRO A 371 -0.37 32.25 12.07
N ASP A 372 0.70 33.03 11.90
CA ASP A 372 2.08 32.54 11.77
C ASP A 372 2.53 31.66 12.94
N TYR A 373 2.10 31.97 14.16
CA TYR A 373 2.52 31.24 15.36
C TYR A 373 1.96 29.81 15.37
N GLU A 374 0.69 29.65 15.03
CA GLU A 374 0.02 28.35 14.87
C GLU A 374 0.56 27.61 13.65
N ARG A 375 0.80 28.28 12.52
CA ARG A 375 1.45 27.68 11.33
C ARG A 375 2.83 27.13 11.66
N LEU A 376 3.59 27.84 12.48
CA LEU A 376 4.89 27.36 12.95
C LEU A 376 4.73 26.08 13.79
N TYR A 377 3.66 25.96 14.59
CA TYR A 377 3.35 24.75 15.33
C TYR A 377 2.86 23.58 14.46
N ILE A 378 2.10 23.86 13.40
CA ILE A 378 1.77 22.86 12.37
C ILE A 378 3.06 22.32 11.74
N THR A 379 4.01 23.20 11.43
CA THR A 379 5.28 22.80 10.81
C THR A 379 6.10 21.92 11.76
N TYR A 380 6.15 22.27 13.05
CA TYR A 380 6.75 21.44 14.10
C TYR A 380 6.11 20.03 14.17
N THR A 381 4.78 19.95 14.17
CA THR A 381 4.04 18.69 14.35
C THR A 381 3.99 17.82 13.09
N PHE A 382 4.04 18.41 11.90
CA PHE A 382 3.85 17.68 10.62
C PHE A 382 5.17 17.38 9.92
N GLN A 383 6.23 18.14 10.18
CA GLN A 383 7.53 18.01 9.50
C GLN A 383 8.69 17.67 10.45
N ASP A 384 8.39 17.26 11.69
CA ASP A 384 9.36 16.90 12.74
C ASP A 384 10.46 17.96 12.97
N LEU A 385 10.11 19.24 12.81
CA LEU A 385 11.02 20.36 13.07
C LEU A 385 11.27 20.52 14.55
N HIS A 386 12.51 20.83 14.94
CA HIS A 386 12.84 21.10 16.33
C HIS A 386 12.74 22.59 16.66
N LEU A 387 11.72 22.95 17.44
CA LEU A 387 11.52 24.32 17.95
C LEU A 387 11.56 24.30 19.48
N ASN A 388 12.43 25.13 20.08
CA ASN A 388 12.64 25.11 21.53
C ASN A 388 11.37 25.50 22.32
N LYS A 389 10.71 26.61 21.94
CA LYS A 389 9.53 27.14 22.66
C LYS A 389 8.29 26.26 22.44
N LEU A 390 7.91 26.04 21.18
CA LEU A 390 6.75 25.21 20.84
C LEU A 390 6.97 23.75 21.22
N GLY A 391 8.21 23.23 21.15
CA GLY A 391 8.55 21.90 21.62
C GLY A 391 8.42 21.75 23.15
N PHE A 392 8.65 22.81 23.93
CA PHE A 392 8.37 22.79 25.37
C PHE A 392 6.86 22.68 25.65
N ILE A 393 6.06 23.48 24.94
CA ILE A 393 4.59 23.44 25.06
C ILE A 393 4.07 22.06 24.65
N ASP A 394 4.50 21.53 23.52
CA ASP A 394 4.14 20.19 22.99
C ASP A 394 4.50 19.06 23.95
N LYS A 395 5.74 19.05 24.47
CA LYS A 395 6.17 18.06 25.48
C LYS A 395 5.28 18.09 26.70
N GLY A 396 4.86 19.27 27.15
CA GLY A 396 3.96 19.36 28.28
C GLY A 396 2.55 18.84 28.00
N MET A 397 2.01 19.08 26.80
CA MET A 397 0.74 18.48 26.38
C MET A 397 0.82 16.95 26.31
N LYS A 398 1.93 16.38 25.79
CA LYS A 398 2.19 14.93 25.82
C LYS A 398 2.21 14.36 27.24
N LEU A 399 2.85 15.05 28.17
CA LEU A 399 2.90 14.64 29.57
C LEU A 399 1.51 14.68 30.23
N ILE A 400 0.66 15.65 29.88
CA ILE A 400 -0.72 15.71 30.36
C ILE A 400 -1.52 14.53 29.79
N GLU A 401 -1.45 14.29 28.48
CA GLU A 401 -2.14 13.19 27.79
C GLU A 401 -1.76 11.82 28.38
N GLN A 402 -0.48 11.60 28.68
CA GLN A 402 0.02 10.36 29.27
C GLN A 402 -0.33 10.21 30.77
N SER A 403 -0.79 11.28 31.41
CA SER A 403 -1.10 11.28 32.84
C SER A 403 -2.57 10.95 33.13
N ILE A 404 -2.85 10.63 34.40
CA ILE A 404 -4.23 10.48 34.88
C ILE A 404 -5.06 11.79 34.84
N TYR A 405 -4.41 12.93 34.57
CA TYR A 405 -5.02 14.25 34.59
C TYR A 405 -5.67 14.63 33.25
N GLN A 406 -5.42 13.89 32.16
CA GLN A 406 -6.12 14.11 30.88
C GLN A 406 -7.65 14.06 31.01
N LYS A 407 -8.17 13.32 32.00
CA LYS A 407 -9.61 13.19 32.28
C LYS A 407 -10.30 14.52 32.64
N TYR A 408 -9.54 15.57 32.96
CA TYR A 408 -10.08 16.90 33.22
C TYR A 408 -10.42 17.66 31.92
N GLY A 409 -10.17 17.08 30.75
CA GLY A 409 -10.60 17.59 29.45
C GLY A 409 -9.71 18.73 28.92
N LYS A 410 -10.13 19.34 27.82
CA LYS A 410 -9.33 20.34 27.07
C LYS A 410 -8.79 21.51 27.91
N GLU A 411 -9.52 21.93 28.94
CA GLU A 411 -9.18 23.08 29.76
C GLU A 411 -7.84 22.94 30.50
N ILE A 412 -7.44 21.72 30.87
CA ILE A 412 -6.13 21.52 31.52
C ILE A 412 -4.96 21.72 30.54
N PHE A 413 -5.17 21.40 29.25
CA PHE A 413 -4.20 21.65 28.20
C PHE A 413 -4.10 23.14 27.89
N VAL A 414 -5.23 23.84 27.81
CA VAL A 414 -5.29 25.30 27.61
C VAL A 414 -4.58 26.04 28.74
N SER A 415 -4.83 25.65 29.99
CA SER A 415 -4.13 26.21 31.15
C SER A 415 -2.63 25.95 31.12
N TRP A 416 -2.20 24.79 30.63
CA TRP A 416 -0.79 24.52 30.42
C TRP A 416 -0.16 25.41 29.34
N ILE A 417 -0.83 25.57 28.19
CA ILE A 417 -0.33 26.44 27.11
C ILE A 417 -0.11 27.87 27.63
N GLU A 418 -1.09 28.39 28.39
CA GLU A 418 -0.98 29.70 29.03
C GLU A 418 0.21 29.80 29.98
N HIS A 419 0.34 28.87 30.95
CA HIS A 419 1.46 28.89 31.88
C HIS A 419 2.82 28.71 31.19
N ALA A 420 2.88 27.88 30.15
CA ALA A 420 4.11 27.64 29.41
C ALA A 420 4.56 28.91 28.68
N GLU A 421 3.64 29.67 28.10
CA GLU A 421 3.95 30.94 27.45
C GLU A 421 4.35 32.04 28.42
N MET A 422 3.71 32.11 29.59
CA MET A 422 4.14 32.98 30.68
C MET A 422 5.60 32.71 31.06
N LEU A 423 5.96 31.44 31.27
CA LEU A 423 7.34 31.03 31.59
C LEU A 423 8.32 31.38 30.47
N ILE A 424 7.91 31.18 29.21
CA ILE A 424 8.73 31.54 28.04
C ILE A 424 8.94 33.05 27.95
N ALA A 425 7.93 33.85 28.26
CA ALA A 425 8.00 35.32 28.23
C ALA A 425 8.93 35.88 29.33
N ASP A 426 8.98 35.21 30.49
CA ASP A 426 9.84 35.59 31.61
C ASP A 426 11.30 35.04 31.49
N ASN A 427 11.65 34.43 30.34
CA ASN A 427 12.95 33.80 30.08
C ASN A 427 13.36 32.72 31.12
N GLU A 428 12.39 32.02 31.70
CA GLU A 428 12.66 30.89 32.58
C GLU A 428 13.31 29.73 31.81
N SER A 429 14.13 28.93 32.51
CA SER A 429 14.78 27.76 31.91
C SER A 429 13.75 26.67 31.62
N ILE A 430 13.48 26.43 30.34
CA ILE A 430 12.50 25.44 29.85
C ILE A 430 13.06 24.00 29.75
N GLU A 431 14.21 23.70 30.37
CA GLU A 431 14.84 22.37 30.28
C GLU A 431 14.10 21.28 31.06
N GLN A 432 13.31 21.65 32.08
CA GLN A 432 12.69 20.70 33.02
C GLN A 432 11.16 20.75 32.96
N VAL A 433 10.60 20.36 31.81
CA VAL A 433 9.17 20.47 31.49
C VAL A 433 8.26 19.77 32.50
N GLU A 434 8.67 18.62 33.05
CA GLU A 434 7.91 17.84 34.02
C GLU A 434 7.60 18.64 35.29
N HIS A 435 8.54 19.50 35.72
CA HIS A 435 8.34 20.35 36.90
C HIS A 435 7.24 21.37 36.68
N TYR A 436 7.24 22.03 35.52
CA TYR A 436 6.29 23.08 35.19
C TYR A 436 4.91 22.50 34.83
N VAL A 437 4.84 21.36 34.16
CA VAL A 437 3.57 20.65 33.90
C VAL A 437 2.92 20.24 35.22
N ALA A 438 3.69 19.63 36.13
CA ALA A 438 3.20 19.25 37.46
C ALA A 438 2.68 20.47 38.25
N ALA A 439 3.40 21.60 38.19
CA ALA A 439 2.99 22.85 38.83
C ALA A 439 1.72 23.42 38.20
N SER A 440 1.64 23.49 36.87
CA SER A 440 0.48 23.95 36.10
C SER A 440 -0.78 23.17 36.46
N ILE A 441 -0.70 21.83 36.42
CA ILE A 441 -1.82 20.94 36.80
C ILE A 441 -2.25 21.18 38.25
N TYR A 442 -1.29 21.30 39.17
CA TYR A 442 -1.60 21.57 40.58
C TYR A 442 -2.34 22.90 40.76
N ILE A 443 -1.87 23.97 40.11
CA ILE A 443 -2.47 25.31 40.16
C ILE A 443 -3.89 25.27 39.58
N TYR A 444 -4.04 24.71 38.38
CA TYR A 444 -5.34 24.57 37.69
C TYR A 444 -6.36 23.81 38.54
N LEU A 445 -5.98 22.64 39.09
CA LEU A 445 -6.88 21.84 39.91
C LEU A 445 -7.24 22.52 41.24
N LYS A 446 -6.33 23.33 41.80
CA LYS A 446 -6.62 24.15 42.98
C LYS A 446 -7.62 25.25 42.67
N MET A 447 -7.51 25.92 41.52
CA MET A 447 -8.48 26.91 41.07
C MET A 447 -9.89 26.31 40.93
N LEU A 448 -9.99 25.05 40.49
CA LEU A 448 -11.25 24.31 40.42
C LEU A 448 -11.73 23.73 41.77
N ASN A 449 -11.11 24.10 42.90
CA ASN A 449 -11.39 23.56 44.22
C ASN A 449 -11.34 22.03 44.31
N LYS A 450 -10.55 21.36 43.46
CA LYS A 450 -10.37 19.91 43.52
C LYS A 450 -9.44 19.55 44.68
N LYS A 451 -9.76 18.44 45.36
CA LYS A 451 -8.90 17.87 46.40
C LYS A 451 -7.71 17.21 45.72
N ILE A 452 -6.62 17.97 45.60
CA ILE A 452 -5.32 17.50 45.12
C ILE A 452 -4.23 17.89 46.12
N THR A 453 -3.30 16.97 46.37
CA THR A 453 -2.13 17.18 47.22
C THR A 453 -0.85 17.32 46.40
N LYS A 454 0.13 18.06 46.93
CA LYS A 454 1.45 18.15 46.31
C LYS A 454 2.16 16.79 46.24
N LYS A 455 1.82 15.87 47.16
CA LYS A 455 2.38 14.51 47.17
C LYS A 455 1.91 13.73 45.95
N GLU A 456 0.60 13.71 45.68
CA GLU A 456 0.03 13.02 44.51
C GLU A 456 0.61 13.53 43.18
N ILE A 457 0.71 14.85 43.01
CA ILE A 457 1.29 15.45 41.80
C ILE A 457 2.76 15.04 41.64
N LYS A 458 3.53 15.14 42.72
CA LYS A 458 4.95 14.80 42.71
C LYS A 458 5.19 13.33 42.36
N ASP A 459 4.39 12.45 42.96
CA ASP A 459 4.51 11.01 42.74
C ASP A 459 4.13 10.64 41.30
N THR A 460 3.15 11.33 40.70
CA THR A 460 2.72 11.12 39.30
C THR A 460 3.80 11.52 38.29
N PHE A 461 4.47 12.66 38.51
CA PHE A 461 5.50 13.17 37.59
C PHE A 461 6.93 12.78 37.97
N HIS A 462 7.11 12.00 39.05
CA HIS A 462 8.41 11.55 39.56
C HIS A 462 9.39 12.70 39.90
N ILE A 463 8.89 13.79 40.47
CA ILE A 463 9.70 14.97 40.80
C ILE A 463 9.98 15.09 42.30
N THR A 464 10.71 16.11 42.75
CA THR A 464 10.91 16.36 44.19
C THR A 464 10.00 17.47 44.72
N THR A 465 9.74 17.48 46.03
CA THR A 465 8.91 18.55 46.64
C THR A 465 9.53 19.94 46.43
N TYR A 466 10.86 20.03 46.48
CA TYR A 466 11.59 21.26 46.22
C TYR A 466 11.35 21.76 44.80
N ARG A 467 11.48 20.87 43.80
CA ARG A 467 11.29 21.23 42.38
C ARG A 467 9.85 21.65 42.08
N LEU A 468 8.86 20.92 42.62
CA LEU A 468 7.45 21.28 42.47
C LEU A 468 7.16 22.66 43.08
N ASN A 469 7.63 22.94 44.29
CA ASN A 469 7.43 24.26 44.92
C ASN A 469 8.12 25.38 44.15
N LYS A 470 9.33 25.14 43.63
CA LYS A 470 10.04 26.12 42.81
C LYS A 470 9.26 26.44 41.54
N ALA A 471 8.77 25.43 40.83
CA ALA A 471 7.97 25.63 39.61
C ALA A 471 6.61 26.29 39.88
N ILE A 472 5.92 25.94 40.98
CA ILE A 472 4.69 26.62 41.40
C ILE A 472 4.96 28.11 41.65
N ASN A 473 6.03 28.43 42.37
CA ASN A 473 6.36 29.82 42.66
C ASN A 473 6.68 30.60 41.39
N ALA A 474 7.41 30.00 40.44
CA ALA A 474 7.74 30.62 39.17
C ALA A 474 6.47 30.96 38.35
N ILE A 475 5.50 30.05 38.27
CA ILE A 475 4.24 30.32 37.56
C ILE A 475 3.41 31.39 38.28
N LEU A 476 3.36 31.39 39.61
CA LEU A 476 2.56 32.34 40.40
C LEU A 476 3.21 33.73 40.55
N SER A 477 4.49 33.88 40.21
CA SER A 477 5.22 35.16 40.30
C SER A 477 5.13 36.02 39.04
N ILE A 478 4.58 35.46 37.96
CA ILE A 478 4.30 36.14 36.69
C ILE A 478 2.89 36.75 36.78
#